data_AF-C0J8Q2-F1
#
_entry.id   AF-C0J8Q2-F1
#
_cell.length_a   1.000
_cell.length_b   1.000
_cell.length_c   1.000
_cell.angle_alpha   90.00
_cell.angle_beta   90.00
_cell.angle_gamma   90.00
#
_symmetry.space_group_name_H-M   'P 1'
#
loop_
_entity.id
_entity.type
_entity.pdbx_description
1 polymer ?
#
loop_
_entity_poly.entity_id
_entity_poly.type
_entity_poly.pdbx_seq_one_letter_code
_entity_poly.pdbx_strand_id
1 'polypeptide(L)'
;EKTRNYLPLKELLEIVQSKLEESNVDNASVDTLISLEEQLETALSVTRARKTELMMGEVKSLQKTVGKKTFLVIEGDRGMSWENG
;
A
#
# COMPACT_ATOMS: atom_id res chain seq x y z
N GLU A 1 -10.16 -5.98 -13.26
CA GLU A 1 -10.41 -4.82 -12.39
C GLU A 1 -11.29 -5.30 -11.24
N LYS A 2 -10.73 -5.49 -10.03
CA LYS A 2 -11.56 -5.87 -8.86
C LYS A 2 -12.40 -4.65 -8.53
N THR A 3 -13.70 -4.74 -8.76
CA THR A 3 -14.68 -3.75 -8.35
C THR A 3 -14.40 -3.40 -6.89
N ARG A 4 -14.19 -2.12 -6.60
CA ARG A 4 -14.06 -1.66 -5.21
C ARG A 4 -15.42 -1.91 -4.56
N ASN A 5 -15.53 -2.98 -3.78
CA ASN A 5 -16.74 -3.31 -3.02
C ASN A 5 -16.84 -2.42 -1.76
N TYR A 6 -16.57 -1.13 -1.91
CA TYR A 6 -16.64 -0.13 -0.84
C TYR A 6 -16.80 1.26 -1.45
N LEU A 7 -17.45 2.17 -0.72
CA LEU A 7 -17.59 3.57 -1.11
C LEU A 7 -16.23 4.27 -1.25
N PRO A 8 -16.13 5.36 -2.01
CA PRO A 8 -14.91 6.17 -2.06
C PRO A 8 -14.42 6.53 -0.65
N LEU A 9 -13.10 6.46 -0.44
CA LEU A 9 -12.50 6.67 0.89
C LEU A 9 -12.90 8.01 1.53
N LYS A 10 -13.07 9.07 0.72
CA LYS A 10 -13.53 10.39 1.20
C LYS A 10 -14.95 10.33 1.77
N GLU A 11 -15.85 9.65 1.08
CA GLU A 11 -17.24 9.48 1.53
C GLU A 11 -17.31 8.64 2.80
N LEU A 12 -16.51 7.57 2.89
CA LEU A 12 -16.42 6.76 4.11
C LEU A 12 -15.95 7.57 5.32
N LEU A 13 -14.95 8.44 5.13
CA LEU A 13 -14.45 9.31 6.19
C LEU A 13 -15.49 10.35 6.62
N GLU A 14 -16.19 10.97 5.66
CA GLU A 14 -17.28 11.93 5.96
C GLU A 14 -18.42 11.26 6.73
N ILE A 15 -18.77 10.00 6.39
CA ILE A 15 -19.80 9.24 7.12
C ILE A 15 -19.35 8.95 8.55
N VAL A 16 -18.10 8.52 8.76
CA VAL A 16 -17.57 8.25 10.11
C VAL A 16 -17.57 9.53 10.96
N GLN A 17 -17.10 10.65 10.41
CA GLN A 17 -17.06 11.94 11.12
C GLN A 17 -18.46 12.41 11.50
N SER A 18 -19.38 12.47 10.53
CA SER A 18 -20.73 12.99 10.74
C SER A 18 -21.63 12.07 11.58
N LYS A 19 -21.46 10.74 11.51
CA LYS A 19 -22.32 9.78 12.20
C LYS A 19 -21.78 9.26 13.52
N LEU A 20 -20.46 9.16 13.67
CA LEU A 20 -19.85 8.49 14.83
C LEU A 20 -19.08 9.44 15.73
N GLU A 21 -18.43 10.47 15.18
CA GLU A 21 -17.60 11.38 15.98
C GLU A 21 -18.39 12.59 16.51
N GLU A 22 -19.35 13.12 15.76
CA GLU A 22 -20.12 14.33 16.13
C GLU A 22 -21.27 14.13 17.15
N SER A 23 -21.20 13.14 18.04
CA SER A 23 -22.27 12.78 19.02
C SER A 23 -23.63 12.41 18.41
N ASN A 24 -23.61 11.98 17.13
CA ASN A 24 -24.78 11.54 16.36
C ASN A 24 -25.16 10.07 16.61
N VAL A 25 -24.31 9.28 17.28
CA VAL A 25 -24.39 7.81 17.36
C VAL A 25 -25.76 7.28 17.74
N ASP A 26 -26.51 8.00 18.57
CA ASP A 26 -27.88 7.63 19.00
C ASP A 26 -28.88 7.52 17.82
N ASN A 27 -28.56 8.11 16.66
CA ASN A 27 -29.40 8.14 15.46
C ASN A 27 -29.03 7.03 14.45
N ALA A 28 -27.93 6.31 14.67
CA ALA A 28 -27.44 5.30 13.74
C ALA A 28 -28.11 3.94 13.99
N SER A 29 -28.81 3.42 12.99
CA SER A 29 -29.33 2.05 13.03
C SER A 29 -28.20 1.03 13.07
N VAL A 30 -28.41 -0.08 13.79
CA VAL A 30 -27.47 -1.22 13.85
C VAL A 30 -27.10 -1.72 12.45
N ASP A 31 -28.07 -1.82 11.52
CA ASP A 31 -27.81 -2.26 10.14
C ASP A 31 -26.87 -1.31 9.39
N THR A 32 -26.98 0.00 9.68
CA THR A 32 -26.09 1.02 9.11
C THR A 32 -24.68 0.88 9.66
N LEU A 33 -24.54 0.57 10.95
CA LEU A 33 -23.24 0.36 11.59
C LEU A 33 -22.55 -0.90 11.04
N ILE A 34 -23.29 -2.01 10.89
CA ILE A 34 -22.78 -3.26 10.28
C ILE A 34 -22.30 -2.98 8.85
N SER A 35 -23.12 -2.31 8.05
CA SER A 35 -22.75 -1.97 6.66
C SER A 35 -21.50 -1.09 6.58
N LEU A 36 -21.34 -0.15 7.52
CA LEU A 36 -20.19 0.74 7.58
C LEU A 36 -18.92 -0.02 7.98
N GLU A 37 -19.02 -0.94 8.95
CA GLU A 37 -17.91 -1.80 9.38
C GLU A 37 -17.38 -2.64 8.20
N GLU A 38 -18.26 -3.33 7.47
CA GLU A 38 -17.88 -4.14 6.30
C GLU A 38 -17.17 -3.31 5.21
N GLN A 39 -17.66 -2.09 4.95
CA GLN A 39 -17.04 -1.19 3.99
C GLN A 39 -15.67 -0.70 4.43
N LEU A 40 -15.51 -0.35 5.72
CA LEU A 40 -14.22 0.07 6.27
C LEU A 40 -13.21 -1.07 6.26
N GLU A 41 -13.62 -2.29 6.61
CA GLU A 41 -12.78 -3.47 6.54
C GLU A 41 -12.29 -3.74 5.11
N THR A 42 -13.20 -3.68 4.13
CA THR A 42 -12.88 -3.85 2.71
C THR A 42 -11.93 -2.76 2.22
N ALA A 43 -12.22 -1.50 2.54
CA ALA A 43 -11.38 -0.35 2.17
C ALA A 43 -9.97 -0.47 2.75
N LEU A 44 -9.86 -0.88 4.00
CA LEU A 44 -8.60 -1.07 4.71
C LEU A 44 -7.79 -2.23 4.11
N SER A 45 -8.45 -3.35 3.82
CA SER A 45 -7.84 -4.51 3.16
C SER A 45 -7.24 -4.14 1.81
N VAL A 46 -8.01 -3.45 0.96
CA VAL A 46 -7.55 -2.98 -0.36
C VAL A 46 -6.40 -1.98 -0.23
N THR A 47 -6.48 -1.05 0.73
CA THR A 47 -5.43 -0.05 0.98
C THR A 47 -4.13 -0.72 1.42
N ARG A 48 -4.20 -1.69 2.33
CA ARG A 48 -3.05 -2.48 2.79
C ARG A 48 -2.42 -3.27 1.64
N ALA A 49 -3.23 -3.95 0.84
CA ALA A 49 -2.74 -4.69 -0.33
C ALA A 49 -1.98 -3.77 -1.30
N ARG A 50 -2.58 -2.63 -1.67
CA ARG A 50 -1.94 -1.65 -2.55
C ARG A 50 -0.65 -1.09 -1.97
N LYS A 51 -0.62 -0.78 -0.67
CA LYS A 51 0.59 -0.31 0.01
C LYS A 51 1.70 -1.36 -0.09
N THR A 52 1.40 -2.63 0.19
CA THR A 52 2.36 -3.73 0.07
C THR A 52 2.87 -3.90 -1.36
N GLU A 53 1.99 -3.85 -2.36
CA GLU A 53 2.37 -3.94 -3.77
C GLU A 53 3.37 -2.84 -4.16
N LEU A 54 3.11 -1.59 -3.76
CA LEU A 54 4.00 -0.47 -4.03
C LEU A 54 5.36 -0.64 -3.34
N MET A 55 5.37 -0.97 -2.04
CA MET A 55 6.60 -1.19 -1.28
C MET A 55 7.44 -2.33 -1.87
N MET A 56 6.81 -3.44 -2.28
CA MET A 56 7.49 -4.53 -2.98
C MET A 56 8.08 -4.07 -4.32
N GLY A 57 7.36 -3.23 -5.07
CA GLY A 57 7.86 -2.63 -6.30
C GLY A 57 9.13 -1.81 -6.08
N GLU A 58 9.14 -0.97 -5.04
CA GLU A 58 10.31 -0.18 -4.65
C GLU A 58 11.49 -1.05 -4.22
N VAL A 59 11.26 -2.06 -3.37
CA VAL A 59 12.29 -3.00 -2.93
C VAL A 59 12.92 -3.73 -4.11
N LYS A 60 12.12 -4.21 -5.07
CA LYS A 60 12.63 -4.86 -6.29
C LYS A 60 13.46 -3.91 -7.15
N SER A 61 13.03 -2.65 -7.26
CA SER A 61 13.78 -1.61 -8.00
C SER A 61 15.14 -1.34 -7.35
N LEU A 62 15.18 -1.23 -6.02
CA LEU A 62 16.41 -1.06 -5.26
C LEU A 62 17.33 -2.27 -5.39
N GLN A 63 16.82 -3.49 -5.25
CA GLN A 63 17.58 -4.73 -5.44
C GLN A 63 18.20 -4.80 -6.85
N LYS A 64 17.47 -4.41 -7.89
CA LYS A 64 17.99 -4.37 -9.26
C LYS A 64 19.13 -3.37 -9.41
N THR A 65 19.02 -2.20 -8.77
CA THR A 65 20.06 -1.16 -8.83
C THR A 65 21.30 -1.56 -8.06
N VAL A 66 21.14 -2.09 -6.85
CA VAL A 66 22.25 -2.58 -6.02
C VAL A 66 22.94 -3.75 -6.71
N GLY A 67 22.19 -4.74 -7.21
CA GLY A 67 22.77 -5.89 -7.91
C GLY A 67 23.57 -5.49 -9.15
N LYS A 68 23.07 -4.54 -9.95
CA LYS A 68 23.81 -3.98 -11.09
C LYS A 68 25.10 -3.28 -10.65
N LYS A 69 25.05 -2.46 -9.60
CA LYS A 69 26.23 -1.77 -9.08
C LYS A 69 27.27 -2.77 -8.58
N THR A 70 26.87 -3.79 -7.83
CA THR A 70 27.78 -4.85 -7.36
C THR A 70 28.42 -5.61 -8.52
N PHE A 71 27.66 -5.95 -9.57
CA PHE A 71 28.21 -6.59 -10.76
C PHE A 71 29.29 -5.75 -11.43
N LEU A 72 29.05 -4.44 -11.62
CA LEU A 72 30.03 -3.53 -12.22
C LEU A 72 31.30 -3.36 -11.37
N VAL A 73 31.18 -3.34 -10.04
CA VAL A 73 32.34 -3.28 -9.14
C VAL A 73 33.20 -4.54 -9.28
N ILE A 74 32.57 -5.72 -9.28
CA ILE A 74 33.29 -7.00 -9.41
C ILE A 74 33.97 -7.13 -10.78
N GLU A 75 33.31 -6.75 -11.87
CA GLU A 75 33.89 -6.81 -13.21
C GLU A 75 34.98 -5.75 -13.41
N GLY A 76 34.82 -4.56 -12.82
CA GLY A 76 35.86 -3.52 -12.81
C GLY A 76 37.13 -4.00 -12.09
N ASP A 77 36.99 -4.56 -10.90
CA ASP A 77 38.12 -5.12 -10.13
C ASP A 77 38.78 -6.30 -10.87
N ARG A 78 37.98 -7.15 -11.53
CA ARG A 78 38.50 -8.26 -12.34
C ARG A 78 39.29 -7.76 -13.54
N GLY A 79 38.75 -6.80 -14.31
CA GLY A 79 39.42 -6.22 -15.49
C GLY A 79 40.77 -5.59 -15.16
N MET A 80 40.82 -4.81 -14.06
CA MET A 80 42.06 -4.19 -13.55
C MET A 80 43.13 -5.22 -13.14
N SER A 81 42.73 -6.45 -12.78
CA SER A 81 43.66 -7.52 -12.40
C SER A 81 44.35 -8.19 -13.60
N TRP A 82 43.78 -8.11 -14.81
CA TRP A 82 44.39 -8.71 -16.02
C TRP A 82 45.32 -7.74 -16.76
N GLU A 83 45.17 -6.43 -16.57
CA GLU A 83 46.00 -5.41 -17.24
C GLU A 83 47.36 -5.17 -16.57
N ASN A 84 47.61 -5.75 -15.39
CA ASN A 84 48.84 -5.56 -14.61
C ASN A 84 49.75 -6.81 -14.53
N GLY A 85 49.58 -7.78 -15.44
CA GLY A 85 50.34 -9.04 -15.49
C GLY A 85 51.32 -9.13 -16.64
#